data_AF-A0A3D6E936-F1
#
_entry.id   AF-A0A3D6E936-F1
#
_cell.length_a   1.000
_cell.length_b   1.000
_cell.length_c   1.000
_cell.angle_alpha   90.00
_cell.angle_beta   90.00
_cell.angle_gamma   90.00
#
_symmetry.space_group_name_H-M   'P 1'
#
loop_
_entity.id
_entity.type
_entity.pdbx_description
1 polymer ?
#
loop_
_entity_poly.entity_id
_entity_poly.type
_entity_poly.pdbx_seq_one_letter_code
_entity_poly.pdbx_strand_id
1 'polypeptide(L)'
;MHLACAKDDLRPIMACIYFKNGFAYATDGYILARNRIDECSTLQECDIQALDGKLLHANFFKDMLKYDDILISDEGIECHKGDEKAFFYFSQFTKFPDVDKVLQEALNLPAVPMPQISFDTRLLLKLSKALYGFDKCTATFKGTNNPIVFDSIEDCGSIGIMIPYKS
;
A
#
# COMPACT_ATOMS: atom_id res chain seq x y z
N MET A 1 2.91 0.61 5.08
CA MET A 1 2.55 -0.38 4.03
C MET A 1 2.09 -1.75 4.53
N HIS A 2 2.95 -2.60 5.13
CA HIS A 2 2.61 -3.99 5.48
C HIS A 2 1.31 -4.20 6.29
N LEU A 3 0.86 -3.20 7.06
CA LEU A 3 -0.38 -3.24 7.84
C LEU A 3 -1.67 -3.26 7.00
N ALA A 4 -1.61 -2.83 5.74
CA ALA A 4 -2.73 -2.86 4.81
C ALA A 4 -2.85 -4.19 4.06
N CYS A 5 -1.91 -5.13 4.24
CA CYS A 5 -1.99 -6.46 3.61
C CYS A 5 -3.00 -7.36 4.33
N ALA A 6 -3.59 -8.29 3.59
CA ALA A 6 -4.39 -9.37 4.14
C ALA A 6 -3.55 -10.24 5.11
N LYS A 7 -4.22 -10.84 6.10
CA LYS A 7 -3.61 -11.76 7.08
C LYS A 7 -4.22 -13.16 7.01
N ASP A 8 -5.15 -13.37 6.09
CA ASP A 8 -5.82 -14.64 5.89
C ASP A 8 -5.12 -15.48 4.83
N ASP A 9 -5.17 -16.80 5.01
CA ASP A 9 -4.60 -17.77 4.08
C ASP A 9 -5.46 -17.97 2.82
N LEU A 10 -6.66 -17.37 2.77
CA LEU A 10 -7.58 -17.49 1.63
C LEU A 10 -7.12 -16.67 0.43
N ARG A 11 -6.40 -15.57 0.67
CA ARG A 11 -5.92 -14.64 -0.36
C ARG A 11 -4.44 -14.34 -0.13
N PRO A 12 -3.56 -15.36 -0.21
CA PRO A 12 -2.16 -15.24 0.20
C PRO A 12 -1.39 -14.20 -0.63
N ILE A 13 -1.83 -13.94 -1.86
CA ILE A 13 -1.25 -12.87 -2.68
C ILE A 13 -1.47 -11.47 -2.09
N MET A 14 -2.60 -11.24 -1.42
CA MET A 14 -2.90 -9.99 -0.74
C MET A 14 -2.13 -9.84 0.59
N ALA A 15 -1.42 -10.89 1.03
CA ALA A 15 -0.41 -10.79 2.08
C ALA A 15 0.92 -10.18 1.58
N CYS A 16 1.01 -9.81 0.29
CA CYS A 16 2.18 -9.18 -0.30
C CYS A 16 1.94 -7.69 -0.58
N ILE A 17 3.04 -6.94 -0.58
CA ILE A 17 3.12 -5.59 -1.15
C ILE A 17 3.52 -5.75 -2.60
N TYR A 18 2.77 -5.08 -3.48
CA TYR A 18 2.99 -5.10 -4.91
C TYR A 18 3.68 -3.81 -5.34
N PHE A 19 4.80 -3.91 -6.04
CA PHE A 19 5.51 -2.76 -6.58
C PHE A 19 5.19 -2.62 -8.06
N LYS A 20 4.72 -1.44 -8.47
CA LYS A 20 4.34 -1.17 -9.85
C LYS A 20 4.45 0.32 -10.17
N ASN A 21 5.11 0.64 -11.28
CA ASN A 21 5.21 1.99 -11.85
C ASN A 21 5.70 3.04 -10.83
N GLY A 22 6.67 2.69 -10.00
CA GLY A 22 7.20 3.59 -8.95
C GLY A 22 6.33 3.72 -7.70
N PHE A 23 5.28 2.92 -7.57
CA PHE A 23 4.40 2.88 -6.41
C PHE A 23 4.45 1.53 -5.70
N ALA A 24 4.26 1.55 -4.39
CA ALA A 24 4.00 0.37 -3.58
C ALA A 24 2.49 0.31 -3.24
N TYR A 25 1.89 -0.86 -3.44
CA TYR A 25 0.47 -1.13 -3.21
C TYR A 25 0.30 -2.22 -2.14
N ALA A 26 -0.68 -2.05 -1.27
CA ALA A 26 -1.10 -3.06 -0.30
C ALA A 26 -2.61 -3.02 -0.07
N THR A 27 -3.25 -4.18 0.06
CA THR A 27 -4.69 -4.27 0.29
C THR A 27 -5.09 -5.54 1.05
N ASP A 28 -6.12 -5.44 1.89
CA ASP A 28 -6.80 -6.58 2.52
C ASP A 28 -8.22 -6.81 1.95
N GLY A 29 -8.56 -6.05 0.90
CA GLY A 29 -9.84 -6.04 0.21
C GLY A 29 -10.85 -5.06 0.80
N TYR A 30 -10.58 -4.53 2.00
CA TYR A 30 -11.39 -3.50 2.64
C TYR A 30 -10.72 -2.13 2.57
N ILE A 31 -9.40 -2.11 2.60
CA ILE A 31 -8.59 -0.93 2.34
C ILE A 31 -7.58 -1.19 1.22
N LEU A 32 -7.18 -0.12 0.53
CA LEU A 32 -6.04 -0.10 -0.38
C LEU A 32 -5.16 1.10 -0.02
N ALA A 33 -3.87 0.86 0.14
CA ALA A 33 -2.86 1.89 0.31
C ALA A 33 -1.93 1.90 -0.90
N ARG A 34 -1.71 3.07 -1.48
CA ARG A 34 -0.71 3.33 -2.52
C ARG A 34 0.22 4.43 -2.03
N ASN A 35 1.52 4.17 -1.98
CA ASN A 35 2.55 5.18 -1.71
C ASN A 35 3.51 5.28 -2.88
N ARG A 36 4.00 6.49 -3.17
CA ARG A 36 5.06 6.71 -4.14
C ARG A 36 6.42 6.40 -3.50
N ILE A 37 7.23 5.56 -4.13
CA ILE A 37 8.41 4.95 -3.46
C ILE A 37 9.52 5.98 -3.27
N ASP A 38 9.75 6.87 -4.24
CA ASP A 38 10.73 7.96 -4.19
C ASP A 38 10.44 9.01 -3.09
N GLU A 39 9.17 9.16 -2.71
CA GLU A 39 8.76 10.07 -1.64
C GLU A 39 8.81 9.43 -0.25
N CYS A 40 8.63 8.11 -0.16
CA CYS A 40 8.54 7.40 1.13
C CYS A 40 9.75 6.52 1.46
N SER A 41 10.83 6.60 0.68
CA SER A 41 12.07 5.84 0.88
C SER A 41 13.29 6.59 0.35
N THR A 42 14.48 6.05 0.61
CA THR A 42 15.77 6.58 0.11
C THR A 42 16.26 5.87 -1.16
N LEU A 43 15.42 5.00 -1.75
CA LEU A 43 15.78 4.21 -2.93
C LEU A 43 16.03 5.10 -4.14
N GLN A 44 17.04 4.72 -4.93
CA GLN A 44 17.34 5.38 -6.19
C GLN A 44 16.41 4.88 -7.30
N GLU A 45 16.33 5.64 -8.41
CA GLU A 45 15.45 5.29 -9.53
C GLU A 45 15.72 3.88 -10.09
N CYS A 46 16.99 3.46 -10.17
CA CYS A 46 17.35 2.11 -10.62
C CYS A 46 16.79 1.01 -9.72
N ASP A 47 16.78 1.24 -8.40
CA ASP A 47 16.23 0.29 -7.43
C ASP A 47 14.70 0.23 -7.53
N ILE A 48 14.06 1.38 -7.70
CA ILE A 48 12.61 1.49 -7.90
C ILE A 48 12.19 0.75 -9.18
N GLN A 49 12.96 0.88 -10.26
CA GLN A 49 12.73 0.13 -11.50
C GLN A 49 12.94 -1.38 -11.32
N ALA A 50 13.94 -1.80 -10.54
CA ALA A 50 14.18 -3.22 -10.26
C ALA A 50 13.06 -3.88 -9.44
N LEU A 51 12.30 -3.08 -8.67
CA LEU A 51 11.10 -3.55 -7.97
C LEU A 51 9.89 -3.73 -8.88
N ASP A 52 9.86 -3.17 -10.08
CA ASP A 52 8.65 -3.15 -10.90
C ASP A 52 8.13 -4.56 -11.21
N GLY A 53 6.84 -4.78 -10.94
CA GLY A 53 6.18 -6.07 -11.10
C GLY A 53 6.45 -7.07 -9.95
N LYS A 54 7.33 -6.76 -9.00
CA LYS A 54 7.69 -7.67 -7.90
C LYS A 54 6.67 -7.63 -6.76
N LEU A 55 6.61 -8.73 -6.01
CA LEU A 55 5.75 -8.90 -4.84
C LEU A 55 6.61 -9.30 -3.63
N LEU A 56 6.54 -8.55 -2.55
CA LEU A 56 7.24 -8.86 -1.30
C LEU A 56 6.25 -9.15 -0.18
N HIS A 57 6.41 -10.28 0.49
CA HIS A 57 5.52 -10.65 1.59
C HIS A 57 5.55 -9.61 2.73
N ALA A 58 4.41 -9.30 3.34
CA ALA A 58 4.26 -8.26 4.35
C ALA A 58 5.20 -8.45 5.56
N ASN A 59 5.43 -9.69 5.98
CA ASN A 59 6.38 -10.00 7.05
C ASN A 59 7.83 -9.66 6.65
N PHE A 60 8.24 -10.01 5.43
CA PHE A 60 9.57 -9.68 4.93
C PHE A 60 9.75 -8.18 4.78
N PHE A 61 8.74 -7.47 4.26
CA PHE A 61 8.77 -6.01 4.24
C PHE A 61 8.91 -5.42 5.65
N LYS A 62 8.16 -5.92 6.63
CA LYS A 62 8.25 -5.45 8.01
C LYS A 62 9.65 -5.69 8.61
N ASP A 63 10.26 -6.83 8.32
CA ASP A 63 11.59 -7.18 8.82
C ASP A 63 12.69 -6.38 8.10
N MET A 64 12.55 -6.15 6.79
CA MET A 64 13.42 -5.29 5.98
C MET A 64 13.55 -3.87 6.56
N LEU A 65 12.48 -3.30 7.11
CA LEU A 65 12.50 -1.95 7.72
C LEU A 65 13.44 -1.81 8.93
N LYS A 66 14.01 -2.91 9.45
CA LYS A 66 14.96 -2.88 10.57
C LYS A 66 16.40 -2.63 10.13
N TYR A 67 16.69 -2.82 8.85
CA TYR A 67 18.03 -2.73 8.24
C TYR A 67 18.29 -1.33 7.71
N ASP A 68 19.58 -1.00 7.54
CA ASP A 68 20.02 0.35 7.16
C ASP A 68 20.22 0.44 5.64
N ASP A 69 20.83 -0.59 5.04
CA ASP A 69 21.09 -0.67 3.61
C ASP A 69 20.27 -1.79 2.96
N ILE A 70 19.76 -1.53 1.76
CA ILE A 70 19.05 -2.52 0.94
C ILE A 70 19.60 -2.55 -0.49
N LEU A 71 19.79 -3.75 -1.01
CA LEU A 71 20.23 -4.03 -2.38
C LEU A 71 19.17 -4.89 -3.06
N ILE A 72 18.76 -4.47 -4.25
CA ILE A 72 17.65 -5.11 -4.97
C ILE A 72 18.22 -5.95 -6.11
N SER A 73 17.80 -7.20 -6.17
CA SER A 73 18.16 -8.16 -7.22
C SER A 73 16.90 -8.70 -7.89
N ASP A 74 17.05 -9.52 -8.93
CA ASP A 74 15.91 -10.13 -9.60
C ASP A 74 15.11 -11.10 -8.70
N GLU A 75 15.78 -11.77 -7.77
CA GLU A 75 15.20 -12.82 -6.92
C GLU A 75 14.64 -12.27 -5.60
N GLY A 76 15.16 -11.14 -5.13
CA GLY A 76 14.82 -10.61 -3.81
C GLY A 76 15.64 -9.40 -3.40
N ILE A 77 15.55 -9.09 -2.11
CA ILE A 77 16.20 -7.94 -1.49
C ILE A 77 17.21 -8.44 -0.45
N GLU A 78 18.47 -8.06 -0.63
CA GLU A 78 19.53 -8.23 0.38
C GLU A 78 19.53 -7.00 1.29
N CYS A 79 19.62 -7.21 2.60
CA CYS A 79 19.60 -6.13 3.59
C CYS A 79 20.77 -6.26 4.56
N HIS A 80 21.32 -5.12 4.98
CA HIS A 80 22.48 -5.04 5.88
C HIS A 80 22.24 -4.13 7.09
N LYS A 81 22.77 -4.54 8.24
CA LYS A 81 22.86 -3.73 9.46
C LYS A 81 24.09 -4.12 10.26
N GLY A 82 25.16 -3.33 10.14
CA GLY A 82 26.46 -3.73 10.65
C GLY A 82 26.89 -5.07 10.04
N ASP A 83 27.12 -6.08 10.88
CA ASP A 83 27.50 -7.43 10.44
C ASP A 83 26.28 -8.33 10.12
N GLU A 84 25.06 -7.89 10.43
CA GLU A 84 23.85 -8.66 10.13
C GLU A 84 23.47 -8.56 8.66
N LYS A 85 23.15 -9.71 8.06
CA LYS A 85 22.65 -9.83 6.69
C LYS A 85 21.37 -10.64 6.66
N ALA A 86 20.43 -10.21 5.85
CA ALA A 86 19.24 -10.99 5.51
C ALA A 86 18.96 -10.91 4.02
N PHE A 87 18.39 -11.98 3.47
CA PHE A 87 17.89 -12.00 2.10
C PHE A 87 16.42 -12.36 2.10
N PHE A 88 15.60 -11.52 1.47
CA PHE A 88 14.16 -11.70 1.38
C PHE A 88 13.77 -11.95 -0.07
N TYR A 89 13.38 -13.19 -0.38
CA TYR A 89 12.91 -13.56 -1.71
C TYR A 89 11.58 -12.88 -2.06
N PHE A 90 11.45 -12.48 -3.32
CA PHE A 90 10.16 -12.11 -3.87
C PHE A 90 9.23 -13.32 -3.96
N SER A 91 7.94 -13.05 -3.82
CA SER A 91 6.90 -14.04 -4.00
C SER A 91 6.80 -14.50 -5.45
N GLN A 92 6.47 -15.78 -5.64
CA GLN A 92 6.24 -16.40 -6.94
C GLN A 92 4.80 -16.20 -7.45
N PHE A 93 3.97 -15.46 -6.73
CA PHE A 93 2.64 -15.12 -7.21
C PHE A 93 2.73 -14.21 -8.45
N THR A 94 1.83 -14.40 -9.41
CA THR A 94 1.91 -13.72 -10.71
C THR A 94 0.75 -12.76 -11.01
N LYS A 95 -0.33 -12.80 -10.22
CA LYS A 95 -1.56 -12.04 -10.53
C LYS A 95 -2.15 -11.33 -9.31
N PHE A 96 -1.57 -10.19 -8.95
CA PHE A 96 -2.15 -9.29 -7.94
C PHE A 96 -3.50 -8.73 -8.42
N PRO A 97 -4.43 -8.35 -7.51
CA PRO A 97 -5.63 -7.60 -7.90
C PRO A 97 -5.29 -6.39 -8.78
N ASP A 98 -6.20 -6.05 -9.69
CA ASP A 98 -6.06 -4.89 -10.58
C ASP A 98 -6.28 -3.59 -9.81
N VAL A 99 -5.26 -3.20 -9.03
CA VAL A 99 -5.27 -2.04 -8.15
C VAL A 99 -5.39 -0.73 -8.91
N ASP A 100 -4.88 -0.66 -10.13
CA ASP A 100 -4.99 0.54 -10.97
C ASP A 100 -6.45 0.76 -11.38
N LYS A 101 -7.14 -0.30 -11.82
CA LYS A 101 -8.56 -0.23 -12.14
C LYS A 101 -9.38 0.18 -10.91
N VAL A 102 -9.17 -0.47 -9.76
CA VAL A 102 -9.89 -0.14 -8.51
C VAL A 102 -9.67 1.32 -8.13
N LEU A 103 -8.43 1.82 -8.26
CA LEU A 103 -8.08 3.19 -7.94
C LEU A 103 -8.73 4.19 -8.91
N GLN A 104 -8.63 3.94 -10.21
CA GLN A 104 -9.24 4.80 -11.23
C GLN A 104 -10.77 4.85 -11.08
N GLU A 105 -11.42 3.71 -10.85
CA GLU A 105 -12.86 3.65 -10.61
C GLU A 105 -13.26 4.48 -9.38
N ALA A 106 -12.51 4.38 -8.27
CA ALA A 106 -12.79 5.16 -7.07
C ALA A 106 -12.57 6.67 -7.26
N LEU A 107 -11.50 7.06 -7.96
CA LEU A 107 -11.16 8.47 -8.22
C LEU A 107 -12.16 9.14 -9.17
N ASN A 108 -12.65 8.42 -10.17
CA ASN A 108 -13.58 8.92 -11.18
C ASN A 108 -15.00 9.15 -10.66
N LEU A 109 -15.36 8.58 -9.50
CA LEU A 109 -16.67 8.85 -8.90
C LEU A 109 -16.76 10.33 -8.49
N PRO A 110 -17.91 11.00 -8.67
CA PRO A 110 -18.08 12.36 -8.19
C PRO A 110 -18.13 12.39 -6.66
N ALA A 111 -17.66 13.50 -6.07
CA ALA A 111 -17.91 13.75 -4.65
C ALA A 111 -19.41 13.98 -4.41
N VAL A 112 -19.94 13.46 -3.30
CA VAL A 112 -21.35 13.58 -2.94
C VAL A 112 -21.47 14.28 -1.58
N PRO A 113 -22.30 15.34 -1.45
CA PRO A 113 -22.61 15.91 -0.14
C PRO A 113 -23.20 14.85 0.78
N MET A 114 -22.57 14.62 1.93
CA MET A 114 -22.98 13.55 2.83
C MET A 114 -22.98 14.03 4.29
N PRO A 115 -24.17 14.16 4.91
CA PRO A 115 -24.25 14.62 6.29
C PRO A 115 -23.82 13.54 7.31
N GLN A 116 -23.84 12.27 6.91
CA GLN A 116 -23.46 11.14 7.77
C GLN A 116 -22.94 9.96 6.95
N ILE A 117 -21.91 9.29 7.46
CA ILE A 117 -21.37 8.02 6.94
C ILE A 117 -21.00 7.10 8.09
N SER A 118 -21.10 5.78 7.85
CA SER A 118 -20.60 4.75 8.77
C SER A 118 -19.38 4.07 8.16
N PHE A 119 -18.35 3.85 8.96
CA PHE A 119 -17.15 3.11 8.57
C PHE A 119 -16.52 2.44 9.80
N ASP A 120 -15.73 1.39 9.54
CA ASP A 120 -14.98 0.70 10.59
C ASP A 120 -13.72 1.50 10.95
N THR A 121 -13.66 2.03 12.17
CA THR A 121 -12.52 2.82 12.65
C THR A 121 -11.20 2.04 12.68
N ARG A 122 -11.26 0.71 12.75
CA ARG A 122 -10.06 -0.15 12.67
C ARG A 122 -9.45 -0.13 11.27
N LEU A 123 -10.28 0.00 10.22
CA LEU A 123 -9.82 0.15 8.85
C LEU A 123 -9.13 1.50 8.66
N LEU A 124 -9.72 2.58 9.19
CA LEU A 124 -9.09 3.90 9.16
C LEU A 124 -7.73 3.90 9.87
N LEU A 125 -7.64 3.27 11.05
CA LEU A 125 -6.38 3.18 11.80
C LEU A 125 -5.32 2.34 11.09
N LYS A 126 -5.72 1.26 10.40
CA LYS A 126 -4.78 0.49 9.56
C LYS A 126 -4.28 1.33 8.40
N LEU A 127 -5.19 2.02 7.71
CA LEU A 127 -4.90 2.83 6.53
C LEU A 127 -3.97 3.99 6.90
N SER A 128 -4.22 4.67 8.02
CA SER A 128 -3.39 5.79 8.49
C SER A 128 -1.95 5.39 8.79
N LYS A 129 -1.72 4.16 9.28
CA LYS A 129 -0.38 3.62 9.49
C LYS A 129 0.26 3.04 8.23
N ALA A 130 -0.53 2.79 7.19
CA ALA A 130 -0.06 2.20 5.96
C ALA A 130 0.42 3.27 4.96
N LEU A 131 -0.29 4.40 4.91
CA LEU A 131 -0.03 5.53 4.02
C LEU A 131 1.08 6.43 4.55
N TYR A 132 1.93 6.88 3.63
CA TYR A 132 2.93 7.90 3.92
C TYR A 132 2.26 9.29 3.99
N GLY A 133 2.70 10.15 4.91
CA GLY A 133 2.17 11.51 5.07
C GLY A 133 0.69 11.58 5.49
N PHE A 134 0.14 10.57 6.17
CA PHE A 134 -1.30 10.52 6.48
C PHE A 134 -1.73 11.29 7.74
N ASP A 135 -0.82 11.99 8.42
CA ASP A 135 -1.15 12.75 9.63
C ASP A 135 -2.24 13.80 9.39
N LYS A 136 -2.32 14.30 8.15
CA LYS A 136 -3.39 15.17 7.66
C LYS A 136 -3.81 14.71 6.27
N CYS A 137 -5.09 14.40 6.10
CA CYS A 137 -5.62 13.93 4.82
C CYS A 137 -6.94 14.63 4.48
N THR A 138 -7.24 14.66 3.19
CA THR A 138 -8.56 14.97 2.66
C THR A 138 -9.30 13.66 2.43
N ALA A 139 -10.48 13.51 3.05
CA ALA A 139 -11.38 12.40 2.78
C ALA A 139 -12.43 12.84 1.75
N THR A 140 -12.42 12.24 0.58
CA THR A 140 -13.41 12.47 -0.47
C THR A 140 -14.47 11.38 -0.44
N PHE A 141 -15.70 11.78 -0.15
CA PHE A 141 -16.81 10.87 -0.07
C PHE A 141 -17.57 10.75 -1.39
N LYS A 142 -17.85 9.51 -1.81
CA LYS A 142 -18.45 9.19 -3.11
C LYS A 142 -19.88 8.62 -3.01
N GLY A 143 -20.48 8.61 -1.80
CA GLY A 143 -21.78 8.01 -1.49
C GLY A 143 -21.71 6.90 -0.45
N THR A 144 -22.84 6.49 0.12
CA THR A 144 -22.92 5.58 1.28
C THR A 144 -22.42 4.15 1.02
N ASN A 145 -22.46 3.69 -0.23
CA ASN A 145 -22.01 2.37 -0.64
C ASN A 145 -20.73 2.40 -1.51
N ASN A 146 -20.15 3.59 -1.68
CA ASN A 146 -19.00 3.81 -2.53
C ASN A 146 -17.74 3.99 -1.67
N PRO A 147 -16.56 3.65 -2.20
CA PRO A 147 -15.30 3.85 -1.49
C PRO A 147 -15.12 5.30 -1.04
N ILE A 148 -14.50 5.46 0.12
CA ILE A 148 -13.98 6.72 0.60
C ILE A 148 -12.53 6.81 0.11
N VAL A 149 -12.20 7.87 -0.60
CA VAL A 149 -10.85 8.15 -1.07
C VAL A 149 -10.18 9.06 -0.06
N PHE A 150 -8.92 8.78 0.28
CA PHE A 150 -8.11 9.61 1.13
C PHE A 150 -6.84 10.03 0.40
N ASP A 151 -6.61 11.33 0.32
CA ASP A 151 -5.40 11.92 -0.24
C ASP A 151 -4.66 12.63 0.87
N SER A 152 -3.32 12.54 0.91
CA SER A 152 -2.56 13.37 1.84
C SER A 152 -2.76 14.85 1.50
N ILE A 153 -2.74 15.71 2.52
CA ILE A 153 -2.72 17.17 2.31
C ILE A 153 -1.31 17.63 1.92
N GLU A 154 -0.30 16.85 2.26
CA GLU A 154 1.07 17.08 1.76
C GLU A 154 1.11 16.64 0.30
N ASP A 155 1.85 17.37 -0.54
CA ASP A 155 2.02 17.10 -1.97
C ASP A 155 2.87 15.83 -2.17
N CYS A 156 2.30 14.70 -1.78
CA CYS A 156 2.84 13.37 -1.94
C CYS A 156 1.82 12.50 -2.70
N GLY A 157 2.31 11.62 -3.57
CA GLY A 157 1.50 10.74 -4.41
C GLY A 157 0.77 9.61 -3.67
N SER A 158 0.63 9.71 -2.34
CA SER A 158 0.01 8.69 -1.49
C SER A 158 -1.51 8.78 -1.51
N ILE A 159 -2.18 7.69 -1.88
CA ILE A 159 -3.64 7.59 -1.95
C ILE A 159 -4.14 6.36 -1.21
N GLY A 160 -5.15 6.58 -0.37
CA GLY A 160 -5.91 5.56 0.34
C GLY A 160 -7.29 5.34 -0.23
N ILE A 161 -7.75 4.10 -0.21
CA ILE A 161 -9.16 3.74 -0.39
C ILE A 161 -9.61 2.96 0.83
N MET A 162 -10.82 3.25 1.31
CA MET A 162 -11.50 2.46 2.35
C MET A 162 -12.94 2.21 1.94
N ILE A 163 -13.40 0.97 2.07
CA ILE A 163 -14.81 0.69 1.89
C ILE A 163 -15.62 1.15 3.12
N PRO A 164 -16.80 1.76 2.93
CA PRO A 164 -17.67 2.14 4.04
C PRO A 164 -18.28 0.91 4.70
N TYR A 165 -18.78 1.09 5.93
CA TYR A 165 -19.58 0.07 6.60
C TYR A 165 -20.98 0.09 6.01
N LYS A 166 -21.41 -1.05 5.44
CA LYS A 166 -22.79 -1.20 4.96
C LYS A 166 -23.70 -1.47 6.14
N SER A 167 -24.56 -0.51 6.44
CA SER A 167 -25.69 -0.66 7.36
C SER A 167 -26.79 -1.53 6.76
#